data_AF-A0A915E1P6-F1
#
_entry.id   AF-A0A915E1P6-F1
#
_cell.length_a   1.000
_cell.length_b   1.000
_cell.length_c   1.000
_cell.angle_alpha   90.00
_cell.angle_beta   90.00
_cell.angle_gamma   90.00
#
_symmetry.space_group_name_H-M   'P 1'
#
loop_
_entity.id
_entity.type
_entity.pdbx_description
1 polymer ?
#
loop_
_entity_poly.entity_id
_entity_poly.type
_entity_poly.pdbx_seq_one_letter_code
_entity_poly.pdbx_strand_id
1 'polypeptide(L)'
;MAESKTINSIFEAPSMKFFDYSKRIVSFSGKWRYDKQKGAMCTSKNLAKAGFVCTATKNEPDEDVPAVEHKKHRPDCELAKLDKPEEEYTIRDWLRLIAYVVSTQQYDAIADSVANLSAIMEKFVINTEKVMQG
;
A
#
# COMPACT_ATOMS: atom_id res chain seq x y z
N MET A 1 20.00 14.20 -15.82
CA MET A 1 18.65 14.45 -16.34
C MET A 1 17.79 13.28 -15.89
N ALA A 2 16.68 13.51 -15.17
CA ALA A 2 15.80 12.41 -14.78
C ALA A 2 15.16 11.84 -16.05
N GLU A 3 15.26 10.53 -16.24
CA GLU A 3 14.59 9.86 -17.36
C GLU A 3 13.08 10.07 -17.26
N SER A 4 12.47 10.54 -18.34
CA SER A 4 11.03 10.74 -18.43
C SER A 4 10.36 9.37 -18.42
N LYS A 5 9.61 9.06 -17.35
CA LYS A 5 8.80 7.85 -17.28
C LYS A 5 7.64 7.95 -18.26
N THR A 6 7.47 6.95 -19.11
CA THR A 6 6.29 6.84 -19.99
C THR A 6 5.08 6.39 -19.18
N ILE A 7 3.87 6.68 -19.67
CA ILE A 7 2.62 6.23 -19.04
C ILE A 7 2.59 4.69 -18.92
N ASN A 8 3.06 3.96 -19.93
CA ASN A 8 3.12 2.50 -19.87
C ASN A 8 4.02 2.01 -18.74
N SER A 9 5.19 2.64 -18.54
CA SER A 9 6.10 2.27 -17.46
C SER A 9 5.50 2.48 -16.06
N ILE A 10 4.52 3.39 -15.92
CA ILE A 10 3.78 3.56 -14.66
C ILE A 10 2.90 2.34 -14.41
N PHE A 11 2.12 1.91 -15.41
CA PHE A 11 1.19 0.78 -15.26
C PHE A 11 1.89 -0.58 -15.14
N GLU A 12 3.10 -0.71 -15.69
CA GLU A 12 3.94 -1.90 -15.57
C GLU A 12 4.68 -1.98 -14.22
N ALA A 13 4.66 -0.92 -13.42
CA ALA A 13 5.36 -0.89 -12.14
C ALA A 13 4.78 -1.95 -11.16
N PRO A 14 5.61 -2.66 -10.37
CA PRO A 14 5.14 -3.64 -9.40
C PRO A 14 4.12 -3.08 -8.40
N SER A 15 4.22 -1.80 -8.07
CA SER A 15 3.32 -1.04 -7.21
C SER A 15 1.90 -0.87 -7.79
N MET A 16 1.74 -0.92 -9.11
CA MET A 16 0.44 -0.86 -9.78
C MET A 16 -0.23 -2.24 -9.90
N LYS A 17 0.46 -3.32 -9.52
CA LYS A 17 -0.03 -4.70 -9.63
C LYS A 17 -1.42 -4.91 -9.00
N PHE A 18 -1.70 -4.24 -7.90
CA PHE A 18 -2.95 -4.37 -7.14
C PHE A 18 -3.89 -3.17 -7.29
N PHE A 19 -3.62 -2.30 -8.27
CA PHE A 19 -4.44 -1.13 -8.55
C PHE A 19 -5.84 -1.51 -9.05
N ASP A 20 -5.95 -2.60 -9.81
CA ASP A 20 -7.20 -3.18 -10.29
C ASP A 20 -7.81 -4.11 -9.22
N TYR A 21 -9.11 -3.94 -8.95
CA TYR A 21 -9.89 -4.82 -8.08
C TYR A 21 -9.71 -6.31 -8.41
N SER A 22 -9.68 -6.65 -9.70
CA SER A 22 -9.57 -8.03 -10.17
C SER A 22 -8.28 -8.70 -9.68
N LYS A 23 -7.20 -7.93 -9.57
CA LYS A 23 -5.92 -8.42 -9.03
C LYS A 23 -5.95 -8.54 -7.50
N ARG A 24 -6.66 -7.63 -6.82
CA ARG A 24 -6.86 -7.70 -5.36
C ARG A 24 -7.66 -8.93 -4.96
N ILE A 25 -8.80 -9.19 -5.59
CA ILE A 25 -9.64 -10.35 -5.23
C ILE A 25 -8.93 -11.69 -5.47
N VAL A 26 -8.15 -11.80 -6.56
CA VAL A 26 -7.35 -13.00 -6.86
C VAL A 26 -6.31 -13.29 -5.76
N SER A 27 -5.80 -12.27 -5.06
CA SER A 27 -4.83 -12.48 -3.96
C SER A 27 -5.38 -13.36 -2.84
N PHE A 28 -6.70 -13.36 -2.61
CA PHE A 28 -7.35 -14.18 -1.58
C PHE A 28 -7.49 -15.67 -1.97
N SER A 29 -7.10 -16.04 -3.19
CA SER A 29 -6.99 -17.42 -3.68
C SER A 29 -8.27 -18.28 -3.47
N GLY A 30 -9.43 -17.64 -3.30
CA GLY A 30 -10.73 -18.29 -3.05
C GLY A 30 -10.82 -19.13 -1.77
N LYS A 31 -9.88 -18.98 -0.84
CA LYS A 31 -9.82 -19.77 0.41
C LYS A 31 -9.89 -18.90 1.66
N TRP A 32 -10.40 -17.68 1.54
CA TRP A 32 -10.57 -16.79 2.68
C TRP A 32 -11.59 -17.37 3.66
N ARG A 33 -11.20 -17.50 4.93
CA ARG A 33 -11.98 -18.21 5.97
C ARG A 33 -13.40 -17.66 6.12
N TYR A 34 -13.57 -16.35 5.95
CA TYR A 34 -14.84 -15.66 6.16
C TYR A 34 -15.78 -15.67 4.96
N ASP A 35 -15.34 -16.16 3.79
CA ASP A 35 -16.18 -16.18 2.57
C ASP A 35 -17.40 -17.10 2.69
N LYS A 36 -17.30 -18.14 3.52
CA LYS A 36 -18.38 -19.11 3.77
C LYS A 36 -19.18 -18.78 5.04
N GLN A 37 -18.76 -17.80 5.83
CA GLN A 37 -19.42 -17.44 7.07
C GLN A 37 -20.61 -16.52 6.78
N LYS A 38 -21.80 -16.96 7.18
CA LYS A 38 -23.03 -16.19 7.00
C LYS A 38 -22.96 -14.90 7.82
N GLY A 39 -23.19 -13.76 7.16
CA GLY A 39 -23.19 -12.44 7.82
C GLY A 39 -21.79 -11.86 8.06
N ALA A 40 -20.72 -12.53 7.62
CA ALA A 40 -19.38 -11.96 7.73
C ALA A 40 -19.25 -10.71 6.87
N MET A 41 -18.75 -9.62 7.47
CA MET A 41 -18.47 -8.36 6.77
C MET A 41 -17.08 -8.36 6.14
N CYS A 42 -16.14 -9.09 6.75
CA CYS A 42 -14.76 -9.20 6.32
C CYS A 42 -14.55 -10.33 5.29
N THR A 43 -15.39 -10.38 4.25
CA THR A 43 -15.22 -11.31 3.12
C THR A 43 -14.08 -10.86 2.21
N SER A 44 -13.48 -11.78 1.44
CA SER A 44 -12.45 -11.46 0.45
C SER A 44 -12.91 -10.39 -0.54
N LYS A 45 -14.20 -10.43 -0.92
CA LYS A 45 -14.84 -9.42 -1.78
C LYS A 45 -14.84 -8.04 -1.14
N ASN A 46 -15.25 -7.93 0.12
CA ASN A 46 -15.33 -6.64 0.81
C ASN A 46 -13.94 -6.10 1.15
N LEU A 47 -13.00 -6.97 1.50
CA LEU A 47 -11.59 -6.62 1.69
C LEU A 47 -10.99 -6.07 0.39
N ALA A 48 -11.12 -6.80 -0.72
CA ALA A 48 -10.61 -6.36 -2.02
C ALA A 48 -11.24 -5.04 -2.48
N LYS A 49 -12.55 -4.83 -2.24
CA LYS A 49 -13.22 -3.55 -2.52
C LYS A 49 -12.68 -2.40 -1.67
N ALA A 50 -12.38 -2.66 -0.39
CA ALA A 50 -11.76 -1.68 0.49
C ALA A 50 -10.26 -1.47 0.19
N GLY A 51 -9.68 -2.15 -0.80
CA GLY A 51 -8.27 -1.96 -1.21
C GLY A 51 -7.28 -2.93 -0.58
N PHE A 52 -7.73 -3.91 0.21
CA PHE A 52 -6.86 -4.89 0.83
C PHE A 52 -6.38 -5.95 -0.16
N VAL A 53 -5.19 -6.48 0.12
CA VAL A 53 -4.55 -7.59 -0.60
C VAL A 53 -4.16 -8.64 0.44
N CYS A 54 -4.42 -9.92 0.14
CA CYS A 54 -4.01 -11.01 1.01
C CYS A 54 -2.53 -11.31 0.85
N THR A 55 -1.77 -11.22 1.94
CA THR A 55 -0.35 -11.57 2.01
C THR A 55 -0.10 -12.95 2.62
N ALA A 56 -1.16 -13.69 2.98
CA ALA A 56 -1.11 -14.99 3.67
C ALA A 56 -0.31 -14.98 5.00
N THR A 57 -0.14 -13.80 5.62
CA THR A 57 0.50 -13.66 6.94
C THR A 57 -0.52 -13.83 8.07
N LYS A 58 -0.04 -14.20 9.26
CA LYS A 58 -0.88 -14.59 10.42
C LYS A 58 -1.75 -13.47 11.02
N ASN A 59 -1.51 -12.21 10.64
CA ASN A 59 -2.29 -11.07 11.11
C ASN A 59 -3.47 -10.84 10.16
N GLU A 60 -4.62 -11.40 10.54
CA GLU A 60 -5.89 -11.16 9.87
C GLU A 60 -6.57 -9.94 10.51
N PRO A 61 -7.29 -9.10 9.74
CA PRO A 61 -8.13 -8.07 10.32
C PRO A 61 -9.21 -8.71 11.21
N ASP A 62 -9.47 -8.07 12.35
CA ASP A 62 -10.55 -8.47 13.27
C ASP A 62 -11.92 -8.33 12.57
N GLU A 63 -13.00 -8.83 13.19
CA GLU A 63 -14.36 -8.90 12.59
C GLU A 63 -15.06 -7.53 12.37
N ASP A 64 -14.36 -6.53 11.81
CA ASP A 64 -14.87 -5.22 11.45
C ASP A 64 -15.25 -5.11 9.97
N VAL A 65 -15.96 -4.03 9.61
CA VAL A 65 -16.24 -3.67 8.21
C VAL A 65 -14.95 -3.14 7.56
N PRO A 66 -14.39 -3.80 6.52
CA PRO A 66 -13.06 -3.46 6.00
C PRO A 66 -12.86 -1.99 5.61
N ALA A 67 -13.88 -1.36 5.02
CA ALA A 67 -13.81 0.05 4.63
C ALA A 67 -13.69 0.99 5.86
N VAL A 68 -14.36 0.65 6.95
CA VAL A 68 -14.31 1.42 8.21
C VAL A 68 -12.94 1.27 8.86
N GLU A 69 -12.41 0.05 8.91
CA GLU A 69 -11.08 -0.23 9.44
C GLU A 69 -10.00 0.49 8.62
N HIS A 70 -10.06 0.41 7.29
CA HIS A 70 -9.11 1.11 6.42
C HIS A 70 -9.10 2.63 6.70
N LYS A 71 -10.28 3.26 6.78
CA LYS A 71 -10.38 4.70 7.05
C LYS A 71 -9.94 5.07 8.48
N LYS A 72 -10.17 4.20 9.46
CA LYS A 72 -9.72 4.38 10.86
C LYS A 72 -8.20 4.35 10.97
N HIS A 73 -7.55 3.40 10.31
CA HIS A 73 -6.10 3.21 10.40
C HIS A 73 -5.31 4.07 9.41
N ARG A 74 -5.89 4.40 8.25
CA ARG A 74 -5.29 5.24 7.20
C ARG A 74 -6.27 6.32 6.74
N PRO A 75 -6.61 7.30 7.60
CA PRO A 75 -7.50 8.40 7.24
C PRO A 75 -6.93 9.29 6.12
N ASP A 76 -5.62 9.19 5.87
CA ASP A 76 -4.87 9.86 4.82
C ASP A 76 -5.02 9.19 3.44
N CYS A 77 -5.44 7.93 3.38
CA CYS A 77 -5.49 7.17 2.13
C CYS A 77 -6.54 7.71 1.14
N GLU A 78 -6.10 8.04 -0.08
CA GLU A 78 -6.99 8.58 -1.12
C GLU A 78 -8.05 7.57 -1.59
N LEU A 79 -7.76 6.27 -1.56
CA LEU A 79 -8.76 5.24 -1.86
C LEU A 79 -9.87 5.20 -0.79
N ALA A 80 -9.49 5.24 0.50
CA ALA A 80 -10.45 5.23 1.60
C ALA A 80 -11.32 6.50 1.64
N LYS A 81 -10.81 7.63 1.12
CA LYS A 81 -11.54 8.90 1.02
C LYS A 81 -12.59 8.92 -0.09
N LEU A 82 -12.44 8.14 -1.16
CA LEU A 82 -13.41 8.13 -2.26
C LEU A 82 -14.78 7.62 -1.82
N ASP A 83 -14.82 6.68 -0.87
CA ASP A 83 -16.03 6.21 -0.18
C ASP A 83 -17.19 5.85 -1.13
N LYS A 84 -16.85 5.32 -2.31
CA LYS A 84 -17.79 4.91 -3.35
C LYS A 84 -17.24 3.70 -4.11
N PRO A 85 -18.09 2.90 -4.77
CA PRO A 85 -17.65 1.72 -5.50
C PRO A 85 -16.82 2.10 -6.75
N GLU A 86 -15.91 1.22 -7.15
CA GLU A 86 -14.97 1.43 -8.27
C GLU A 86 -15.70 1.66 -9.61
N GLU A 87 -16.89 1.06 -9.76
CA GLU A 87 -17.77 1.24 -10.92
C GLU A 87 -18.27 2.68 -11.08
N GLU A 88 -18.23 3.49 -10.01
CA GLU A 88 -18.63 4.91 -10.01
C GLU A 88 -17.42 5.88 -10.10
N TYR A 89 -16.22 5.36 -10.33
CA TYR A 89 -15.02 6.18 -10.43
C TYR A 89 -14.99 6.95 -11.75
N THR A 90 -14.75 8.25 -11.65
CA THR A 90 -14.48 9.10 -12.82
C THR A 90 -13.02 8.98 -13.24
N ILE A 91 -12.70 9.44 -14.46
CA ILE A 91 -11.30 9.55 -14.91
C ILE A 91 -10.47 10.40 -13.92
N ARG A 92 -11.07 11.42 -13.32
CA ARG A 92 -10.40 12.26 -12.30
C ARG A 92 -10.06 11.47 -11.04
N ASP A 93 -10.96 10.61 -10.58
CA ASP A 93 -10.72 9.76 -9.42
C ASP A 93 -9.57 8.79 -9.70
N TRP A 94 -9.58 8.17 -10.89
CA TRP A 94 -8.50 7.30 -11.34
C TRP A 94 -7.15 8.01 -11.41
N LEU A 95 -7.08 9.18 -12.04
CA LEU A 95 -5.84 9.97 -12.13
C LEU A 95 -5.33 10.37 -10.73
N ARG A 96 -6.23 10.73 -9.82
CA ARG A 96 -5.89 11.07 -8.43
C ARG A 96 -5.31 9.87 -7.68
N LEU A 97 -5.90 8.69 -7.83
CA LEU A 97 -5.39 7.47 -7.21
C LEU A 97 -4.03 7.06 -7.81
N ILE A 98 -3.84 7.15 -9.13
CA ILE A 98 -2.56 6.86 -9.78
C ILE A 98 -1.48 7.81 -9.24
N ALA A 99 -1.77 9.12 -9.20
CA ALA A 99 -0.85 10.11 -8.67
C ALA A 99 -0.50 9.83 -7.20
N TYR A 100 -1.50 9.48 -6.38
CA TYR A 100 -1.29 9.08 -4.99
C TYR A 100 -0.35 7.88 -4.89
N VAL A 101 -0.63 6.77 -5.59
CA VAL A 101 0.20 5.56 -5.56
C VAL A 101 1.63 5.82 -6.02
N VAL A 102 1.83 6.62 -7.08
CA VAL A 102 3.17 7.00 -7.55
C VAL A 102 3.89 7.87 -6.51
N SER A 103 3.17 8.78 -5.85
CA SER A 103 3.77 9.64 -4.82
C SER A 103 4.16 8.85 -3.57
N THR A 104 3.34 7.92 -3.08
CA THR A 104 3.66 7.11 -1.89
C THR A 104 4.91 6.25 -2.11
N GLN A 105 5.14 5.74 -3.32
CA GLN A 105 6.39 5.04 -3.67
C GLN A 105 7.62 5.92 -3.56
N GLN A 106 7.52 7.19 -3.97
CA GLN A 106 8.64 8.11 -3.85
C GLN A 106 8.96 8.38 -2.38
N TYR A 107 7.93 8.48 -1.53
CA TYR A 107 8.13 8.60 -0.09
C TYR A 107 8.84 7.39 0.51
N ASP A 108 8.47 6.15 0.14
CA ASP A 108 9.14 4.94 0.65
C ASP A 108 10.62 4.90 0.25
N ALA A 109 10.93 5.20 -1.02
CA ALA A 109 12.32 5.23 -1.50
C ALA A 109 13.16 6.31 -0.80
N ILE A 110 12.54 7.46 -0.48
CA ILE A 110 13.17 8.51 0.31
C ILE A 110 13.39 8.04 1.76
N ALA A 111 12.40 7.40 2.37
CA ALA A 111 12.49 6.89 3.73
C ALA A 111 13.63 5.85 3.86
N ASP A 112 13.74 4.92 2.91
CA ASP A 112 14.84 3.95 2.86
C ASP A 112 16.21 4.64 2.74
N SER A 113 16.28 5.67 1.90
CA SER A 113 17.50 6.47 1.71
C SER A 113 17.90 7.19 3.00
N VAL A 114 16.94 7.78 3.72
CA VAL A 114 17.16 8.45 5.02
C VAL A 114 17.61 7.44 6.08
N ALA A 115 17.00 6.26 6.15
CA ALA A 115 17.39 5.21 7.07
C ALA A 115 18.83 4.74 6.81
N ASN A 116 19.19 4.54 5.54
CA ASN A 116 20.55 4.17 5.15
C ASN A 116 21.58 5.25 5.52
N LEU A 117 21.28 6.52 5.22
CA LEU A 117 22.14 7.64 5.61
C LEU A 117 22.34 7.71 7.13
N SER A 118 21.27 7.53 7.90
CA SER A 118 21.33 7.52 9.36
C SER A 118 22.25 6.41 9.88
N ALA A 119 22.14 5.20 9.34
CA ALA A 119 23.01 4.08 9.71
C ALA A 119 24.49 4.31 9.33
N ILE A 120 24.75 5.00 8.21
CA ILE A 120 26.11 5.39 7.82
C ILE A 120 26.66 6.44 8.79
N MET A 121 25.86 7.43 9.18
CA MET A 121 26.26 8.46 10.14
C MET A 121 26.59 7.86 11.50
N GLU A 122 25.80 6.92 12.01
CA GLU A 122 26.08 6.22 13.26
C GLU A 122 27.45 5.51 13.22
N LYS A 123 27.74 4.78 12.13
CA LYS A 123 29.03 4.13 11.94
C LYS A 123 30.19 5.11 11.87
N PHE A 124 29.99 6.25 11.23
CA PHE A 124 31.00 7.30 11.13
C PHE A 124 31.35 7.84 12.52
N VAL A 125 30.34 8.19 13.33
CA VAL A 125 30.53 8.67 14.72
C VAL A 125 31.32 7.67 15.56
N ILE A 126 30.92 6.39 15.56
CA ILE A 126 31.60 5.32 16.32
C ILE A 126 33.07 5.20 15.89
N ASN A 127 33.36 5.29 14.59
CA ASN A 127 34.72 5.20 14.08
C ASN A 127 35.56 6.42 14.47
N THR A 128 34.99 7.63 14.43
CA THR A 128 35.67 8.84 14.88
C THR A 128 36.01 8.76 16.37
N GLU A 129 35.09 8.31 17.21
CA GLU A 129 35.34 8.12 18.65
C GLU A 129 36.49 7.14 18.91
N LYS A 130 36.53 6.01 18.19
CA LYS A 130 37.64 5.05 18.29
C LYS A 130 38.99 5.66 17.91
N VAL A 131 39.01 6.53 16.89
CA VAL A 131 40.24 7.23 16.48
C VAL A 131 40.65 8.28 17.52
N MET A 132 39.70 8.95 18.18
CA MET A 132 40.02 9.94 19.21
C MET A 132 40.45 9.33 20.55
N GLN A 133 40.16 8.05 20.80
CA GLN A 133 40.51 7.33 22.03
C GLN A 133 41.81 6.50 21.92
N GLY A 134 42.38 6.36 20.71
CA GLY A 134 43.67 5.71 20.47
C GLY A 134 44.78 6.72 20.26
#